data_AF-A0A1F4EF67-F1
#
_entry.id   AF-A0A1F4EF67-F1
#
_cell.length_a   1.000
_cell.length_b   1.000
_cell.length_c   1.000
_cell.angle_alpha   90.00
_cell.angle_beta   90.00
_cell.angle_gamma   90.00
#
_symmetry.space_group_name_H-M   'P 1'
#
loop_
_entity.id
_entity.type
_entity.pdbx_description
1 polymer ?
#
loop_
_entity_poly.entity_id
_entity_poly.type
_entity_poly.pdbx_seq_one_letter_code
_entity_poly.pdbx_strand_id
1 'polypeptide(L)' 'MGLNPGDRIEFHLLSNGSAAMRVKRGTLNDFISLLRRPGRRAMSLAAMDDGIARAMRAKMRAKSRGKHK' A
#
# COMPACT_ATOMS: atom_id res chain seq x y z
N MET A 1 1.16 9.03 -22.35
CA MET A 1 2.22 8.21 -21.72
C MET A 1 1.72 6.90 -21.07
N GLY A 2 0.45 6.52 -21.18
CA GLY A 2 -0.01 5.16 -20.78
C GLY A 2 0.17 4.79 -19.30
N LEU A 3 0.34 5.78 -18.43
CA LEU A 3 0.47 5.60 -16.98
C LEU A 3 -0.91 5.71 -16.34
N ASN A 4 -1.23 4.75 -15.46
CA ASN A 4 -2.45 4.78 -14.67
C ASN A 4 -2.11 5.08 -13.19
N PRO A 5 -3.00 5.76 -12.44
CA PRO A 5 -2.85 5.90 -11.00
C PRO A 5 -2.67 4.53 -10.32
N GLY A 6 -1.60 4.39 -9.53
CA GLY A 6 -1.23 3.14 -8.87
C GLY A 6 -0.12 2.34 -9.56
N ASP A 7 0.29 2.73 -10.77
CA ASP A 7 1.44 2.13 -11.44
C ASP A 7 2.73 2.41 -10.67
N ARG A 8 3.57 1.38 -10.51
CA ARG A 8 4.89 1.52 -9.89
C ARG A 8 5.94 1.76 -10.98
N ILE A 9 6.72 2.81 -10.81
CA ILE A 9 7.78 3.18 -11.76
C ILE A 9 9.13 2.80 -11.14
N GLU A 10 9.91 2.01 -11.86
CA GLU A 10 11.28 1.66 -11.51
C GLU A 10 12.25 2.40 -12.44
N PHE A 11 13.20 3.13 -11.85
CA PHE A 11 14.26 3.82 -12.57
C PHE A 11 15.56 3.07 -12.35
N HIS A 12 16.23 2.71 -13.44
CA HIS A 12 17.56 2.11 -13.41
C HIS A 12 18.54 3.09 -14.03
N LEU A 13 19.48 3.59 -13.22
CA LEU A 13 20.65 4.26 -13.75
C LEU A 13 21.61 3.20 -14.28
N LEU A 14 21.97 3.36 -15.55
CA LEU A 14 22.97 2.55 -16.23
C LEU A 14 24.35 3.19 -16.04
N SER A 15 25.39 2.37 -16.10
CA SER A 15 26.79 2.80 -15.89
C SER A 15 27.28 3.83 -16.92
N ASN A 16 26.61 3.93 -18.08
CA ASN A 16 26.89 4.92 -19.11
C ASN A 16 26.19 6.28 -18.86
N GLY A 17 25.61 6.50 -17.68
CA GLY A 17 24.90 7.73 -17.32
C GLY A 17 23.49 7.84 -17.92
N SER A 18 23.01 6.82 -18.64
CA SER A 18 21.64 6.77 -19.14
C SER A 18 20.69 6.25 -18.06
N ALA A 19 19.42 6.67 -18.10
CA ALA A 19 18.38 6.16 -17.22
C ALA A 19 17.34 5.38 -18.02
N ALA A 20 17.05 4.15 -17.59
CA ALA A 20 15.94 3.35 -18.11
C ALA A 20 14.75 3.44 -17.15
N MET A 21 13.56 3.75 -17.69
CA MET A 21 12.31 3.77 -16.93
C MET A 21 11.49 2.53 -17.31
N ARG A 22 11.07 1.77 -16.30
CA ARG A 22 10.17 0.61 -16.49
C ARG A 22 8.91 0.79 -15.67
N VAL A 23 7.76 0.62 -16.33
CA VAL A 23 6.45 0.59 -15.68
C VAL A 23 6.18 -0.83 -15.23
N LYS A 24 6.06 -1.04 -13.92
CA LYS A 24 5.72 -2.33 -13.32
C LYS A 24 4.26 -2.32 -12.93
N ARG A 25 3.46 -3.06 -13.68
CA ARG A 25 2.05 -3.33 -13.37
C ARG A 25 1.99 -4.64 -12.61
N GLY A 26 1.89 -4.56 -11.29
CA GLY A 26 1.75 -5.75 -10.45
C GLY A 26 0.43 -6.45 -10.71
N THR A 27 0.46 -7.77 -10.78
CA THR A 27 -0.76 -8.60 -10.74
C THR A 27 -1.12 -8.90 -9.29
N LEU A 28 -2.36 -9.31 -9.00
CA LEU A 28 -2.78 -9.66 -7.64
C LEU A 28 -1.84 -10.70 -7.00
N ASN A 29 -1.28 -11.61 -7.80
CA ASN A 29 -0.31 -12.61 -7.37
C ASN A 29 0.96 -12.01 -6.76
N ASP A 30 1.43 -10.86 -7.27
CA ASP A 30 2.61 -10.17 -6.73
C ASP A 30 2.38 -9.64 -5.31
N PHE A 31 1.11 -9.49 -4.91
CA PHE A 31 0.69 -9.01 -3.59
C PHE A 31 0.20 -10.13 -2.67
N ILE A 32 0.06 -11.38 -3.14
CA ILE A 32 -0.42 -12.50 -2.31
C ILE A 32 0.47 -12.72 -1.09
N SER A 33 1.79 -12.54 -1.23
CA SER A 33 2.76 -12.67 -0.13
C SER A 33 2.59 -11.58 0.94
N LEU A 34 2.09 -10.41 0.58
CA LEU A 34 1.77 -9.34 1.54
C LEU A 34 0.50 -9.66 2.35
N LEU A 35 -0.45 -10.35 1.71
CA LEU A 35 -1.72 -10.75 2.33
C LEU A 35 -1.57 -12.02 3.17
N ARG A 36 -0.76 -12.98 2.74
CA ARG A 36 -0.49 -14.24 3.45
C ARG A 36 0.80 -14.13 4.27
N ARG A 37 0.66 -13.78 5.55
CA ARG A 37 1.75 -13.91 6.53
C ARG A 37 1.67 -15.28 7.21
N PRO A 38 2.75 -16.09 7.23
CA PRO A 38 2.78 -17.37 7.95
C PRO A 38 2.35 -17.17 9.41
N GLY A 39 1.48 -18.05 9.91
CA GLY A 39 0.94 -17.98 11.28
C GLY A 39 -0.21 -17.00 11.51
N ARG A 40 -0.62 -16.21 10.50
CA ARG A 40 -1.77 -15.31 10.62
C ARG A 40 -3.06 -16.01 10.15
N ARG A 41 -4.03 -16.15 11.05
CA ARG A 41 -5.35 -16.70 10.70
C ARG A 41 -6.08 -15.76 9.73
N ALA A 42 -6.79 -16.35 8.77
CA ALA A 42 -7.71 -15.61 7.91
C ALA A 42 -8.79 -14.95 8.79
N MET A 43 -9.01 -13.65 8.59
CA MET A 43 -10.08 -12.90 9.27
C MET A 43 -11.33 -12.93 8.39
N SER A 44 -12.52 -12.97 9.02
CA SER A 44 -13.76 -12.73 8.29
C SER A 44 -13.83 -11.29 7.78
N LEU A 45 -14.61 -11.06 6.74
CA LEU A 45 -14.85 -9.71 6.21
C LEU A 45 -15.40 -8.77 7.30
N ALA A 46 -16.36 -9.24 8.09
CA ALA A 46 -16.90 -8.49 9.23
C ALA A 46 -15.80 -8.07 10.23
N ALA A 47 -14.88 -8.99 10.58
CA ALA A 47 -13.78 -8.66 11.48
C ALA A 47 -12.78 -7.67 10.88
N MET A 48 -12.62 -7.66 9.55
CA MET A 48 -11.81 -6.68 8.83
C MET A 48 -12.45 -5.30 8.89
N ASP A 49 -13.75 -5.21 8.62
CA ASP A 49 -14.52 -3.96 8.65
C ASP A 49 -14.49 -3.32 10.04
N ASP A 50 -14.67 -4.13 11.09
CA ASP A 50 -14.53 -3.68 12.48
C ASP A 50 -13.12 -3.16 12.80
N GLY A 51 -12.10 -3.79 12.22
CA GLY A 51 -10.71 -3.34 12.32
C GLY A 51 -10.51 -1.96 11.69
N ILE A 52 -11.01 -1.78 10.46
CA ILE A 52 -10.92 -0.52 9.70
C ILE A 52 -11.67 0.59 10.45
N ALA A 53 -12.90 0.33 10.90
CA ALA A 53 -13.70 1.30 11.63
C ALA A 53 -13.00 1.78 12.91
N ARG A 54 -12.39 0.87 13.68
CA ARG A 54 -11.60 1.22 14.87
C ARG A 54 -10.37 2.06 14.53
N ALA A 55 -9.61 1.67 13.51
CA ALA A 55 -8.43 2.42 13.07
C ALA A 55 -8.79 3.84 12.61
N MET A 56 -9.88 4.00 11.88
CA MET A 56 -10.38 5.30 11.42
C MET A 56 -10.80 6.21 12.58
N ARG A 57 -11.53 5.67 13.57
CA ARG A 57 -11.88 6.43 14.80
C ARG A 57 -10.63 6.87 15.56
N ALA A 58 -9.62 6.02 15.69
CA ALA A 58 -8.36 6.37 16.34
C ALA A 58 -7.62 7.49 15.60
N LYS A 59 -7.57 7.43 14.26
CA LYS A 59 -6.96 8.46 13.40
C LYS A 59 -7.66 9.81 13.52
N MET A 60 -9.00 9.82 13.54
CA MET A 60 -9.80 11.03 13.75
C MET A 60 -9.51 11.67 15.13
N ARG A 61 -9.44 10.86 16.19
CA ARG A 61 -9.10 11.34 17.55
C ARG A 61 -7.67 11.88 17.65
N ALA A 62 -6.71 11.27 16.97
CA ALA A 62 -5.34 11.79 16.92
C ALA A 62 -5.28 13.15 16.19
N LYS A 63 -6.04 13.29 15.09
CA LYS A 63 -6.10 14.53 14.31
C LYS A 63 -6.78 15.68 15.06
N SER A 64 -7.79 15.39 15.89
CA SER A 64 -8.42 16.43 16.73
C SER A 64 -7.51 16.92 17.86
N ARG A 65 -6.65 16.04 18.42
CA ARG A 65 -5.68 16.42 19.46
C ARG A 65 -4.48 17.22 18.94
N GLY A 66 -4.16 17.12 17.65
CA GLY A 66 -3.09 17.91 17.01
C GLY A 66 -3.50 19.33 16.61
N LYS A 67 -4.78 19.70 16.69
CA LYS A 67 -5.30 21.04 16.34
C LYS A 67 -5.33 22.04 17.51
N HIS A 68 -4.87 21.64 18.71
CA HIS A 68 -4.86 22.46 19.92
C HIS A 68 -3.44 22.77 20.44
N LYS A 69 -2.44 22.84 19.54
CA LYS A 69 -1.10 23.35 19.83
C LYS A 69 -0.72 24.42 18.83
#